data_AF-A0A314UNJ9-F1
#
_entry.id   AF-A0A314UNJ9-F1
#
_cell.length_a   1.000
_cell.length_b   1.000
_cell.length_c   1.000
_cell.angle_alpha   90.00
_cell.angle_beta   90.00
_cell.angle_gamma   90.00
#
_symmetry.space_group_name_H-M   'P 1'
#
loop_
_entity.id
_entity.type
_entity.pdbx_description
1 polymer ?
#
loop_
_entity_poly.entity_id
_entity_poly.type
_entity_poly.pdbx_seq_one_letter_code
_entity_poly.pdbx_strand_id
1 'polypeptide(L)'
;MLLLGCIRELSQNMSLQCSELKWLLCEKWLKTRHGYKTPGESIISGSNWGSISFVVDLPLIDDAHYGIGIYKFKDELQMLGVIMDFERGAPFVAKGLHNPIQPELLAADGMISLLECIKHLRSRSDDEPLLGDLRQNVAESRCLKTMKGYKIPQECVLFDPAWESILKRGVITRIYGFLNKFQWSPKDQDKCNFQVWIPGSKGTGAWVNSQDCVLHDRKNLFSSRFFCLEKFYKKGLLPFLSSAFGVAENPSINDYLWLWNSWALRDNGQVTVAECCSFWEFVVDSWNQQVEDTLKRNLTKLPATMDTVDEIYLVSREEVFIADDLQLKKIFSSSNKVPLFVWIPKSISECYITPRRLHAIYEILRVRKMSESVECNVSGMLSLEHCEKVDPRERLIGRGLIKIILGFLAGPEVNMPVKERHEVARSIVVLSVYKSDNPIKVCYQLKPSASTTVEVEKLELVLWVKNSPHLLVDELGYEFGKDDLEFVASFADELARGLLAQVRPTAADALSKIIQMGYMFNFNENEVEFLLMKENLELLVEDVKFLDSAFLSSRETTVTAVYRKSAHKKLEQLGPSTPMPACKKQRR
;
A
#
# COMPACT_ATOMS: atom_id res chain seq x y z
N MET A 1 -23.26 87.57 19.15
CA MET A 1 -24.39 86.94 19.87
C MET A 1 -25.72 87.63 19.59
N LEU A 2 -25.88 88.93 19.88
CA LEU A 2 -27.13 89.66 19.57
C LEU A 2 -27.52 89.60 18.08
N LEU A 3 -26.54 89.74 17.17
CA LEU A 3 -26.75 89.61 15.73
C LEU A 3 -27.38 88.27 15.33
N LEU A 4 -26.88 87.15 15.86
CA LEU A 4 -27.43 85.81 15.60
C LEU A 4 -28.83 85.65 16.20
N GLY A 5 -29.10 86.29 17.35
CA GLY A 5 -30.44 86.39 17.93
C GLY A 5 -31.42 87.13 17.01
N CYS A 6 -31.01 88.25 16.40
CA CYS A 6 -31.84 88.94 15.42
C CYS A 6 -32.10 88.08 14.18
N ILE A 7 -31.09 87.36 13.68
CA ILE A 7 -31.22 86.48 12.52
C ILE A 7 -32.22 85.35 12.80
N ARG A 8 -32.19 84.76 14.00
CA ARG A 8 -33.17 83.77 14.46
C ARG A 8 -34.61 84.31 14.37
N GLU A 9 -34.88 85.44 15.02
CA GLU A 9 -36.20 86.06 15.04
C GLU A 9 -36.68 86.45 13.62
N LEU A 10 -35.77 86.94 12.79
CA LEU A 10 -36.05 87.27 11.38
C LEU A 10 -36.38 86.02 10.57
N SER A 11 -35.65 84.92 10.78
CA SER A 11 -35.88 83.66 10.06
C SER A 11 -37.17 82.94 10.43
N GLN A 12 -37.71 83.21 11.63
CA GLN A 12 -38.98 82.63 12.10
C GLN A 12 -40.21 83.42 11.62
N ASN A 13 -40.05 84.73 11.36
CA ASN A 13 -41.17 85.62 11.03
C ASN A 13 -41.23 86.05 9.55
N MET A 14 -40.16 85.86 8.77
CA MET A 14 -40.13 86.20 7.34
C MET A 14 -39.51 85.09 6.49
N SER A 15 -40.01 84.92 5.25
CA SER A 15 -39.32 84.15 4.22
C SER A 15 -38.10 84.95 3.75
N LEU A 16 -36.99 84.86 4.48
CA LEU A 16 -35.73 85.54 4.13
C LEU A 16 -35.32 85.16 2.71
N GLN A 17 -35.42 86.11 1.77
CA GLN A 17 -34.66 86.01 0.54
C GLN A 17 -33.21 86.37 0.89
N CYS A 18 -32.25 85.50 0.55
CA CYS A 18 -30.83 85.65 0.92
C CYS A 18 -30.16 86.98 0.50
N SER A 19 -30.84 87.82 -0.29
CA SER A 19 -30.34 89.10 -0.77
C SER A 19 -30.03 90.11 0.35
N GLU A 20 -30.84 90.20 1.40
CA GLU A 20 -30.67 91.23 2.46
C GLU A 20 -29.53 90.92 3.44
N LEU A 21 -29.21 89.63 3.62
CA LEU A 21 -28.11 89.17 4.46
C LEU A 21 -26.83 88.88 3.66
N LYS A 22 -26.81 89.17 2.35
CA LYS A 22 -25.69 88.85 1.46
C LYS A 22 -24.37 89.45 1.92
N TRP A 23 -24.39 90.64 2.53
CA TRP A 23 -23.20 91.28 3.07
C TRP A 23 -22.57 90.46 4.22
N LEU A 24 -23.38 89.80 5.08
CA LEU A 24 -22.89 88.94 6.16
C LEU A 24 -22.15 87.70 5.66
N LEU A 25 -22.45 87.26 4.44
CA LEU A 25 -21.81 86.10 3.81
C LEU A 25 -20.41 86.42 3.27
N CYS A 26 -20.17 87.69 2.91
CA CYS A 26 -18.91 88.14 2.30
C CYS A 26 -17.97 88.80 3.30
N GLU A 27 -18.48 89.37 4.39
CA GLU A 27 -17.63 90.10 5.34
C GLU A 27 -17.00 89.23 6.43
N LYS A 28 -15.79 89.62 6.83
CA LYS A 28 -15.00 88.93 7.85
C LYS A 28 -15.38 89.42 9.24
N TRP A 29 -16.48 88.90 9.77
CA TRP A 29 -16.98 89.28 11.10
C TRP A 29 -16.93 88.15 12.14
N LEU A 30 -16.73 86.89 11.71
CA LEU A 30 -16.72 85.74 12.60
C LEU A 30 -15.28 85.44 13.05
N LYS A 31 -15.02 85.50 14.36
CA LYS A 31 -13.72 85.25 14.98
C LYS A 31 -13.44 83.74 15.02
N THR A 32 -12.34 83.34 14.42
CA THR A 32 -11.82 81.96 14.43
C THR A 32 -10.40 81.94 15.01
N ARG A 33 -9.84 80.75 15.18
CA ARG A 33 -8.41 80.55 15.50
C ARG A 33 -7.48 81.20 14.47
N HIS A 34 -7.95 81.38 13.23
CA HIS A 34 -7.24 82.06 12.14
C HIS A 34 -7.62 83.54 11.98
N GLY A 35 -8.09 84.18 13.04
CA GLY A 35 -8.55 85.57 13.00
C GLY A 35 -9.99 85.72 12.51
N TYR A 36 -10.37 86.92 12.09
CA TYR A 36 -11.73 87.17 11.58
C TYR A 36 -11.86 86.62 10.14
N LYS A 37 -12.88 85.78 9.94
CA LYS A 37 -13.17 85.06 8.69
C LYS A 37 -14.63 85.27 8.28
N THR A 38 -14.92 85.00 7.01
CA THR A 38 -16.32 84.94 6.55
C THR A 38 -16.97 83.66 7.08
N PRO A 39 -18.30 83.59 7.15
CA PRO A 39 -18.99 82.36 7.54
C PRO A 39 -18.53 81.14 6.73
N GLY A 40 -18.41 81.26 5.40
CA GLY A 40 -17.98 80.16 4.51
C GLY A 40 -16.52 79.72 4.67
N GLU A 41 -15.69 80.51 5.35
CA GLU A 41 -14.30 80.16 5.70
C GLU A 41 -14.15 79.69 7.15
N SER A 42 -15.24 79.56 7.89
CA SER A 42 -15.25 79.25 9.32
C SER A 42 -15.84 77.87 9.58
N ILE A 43 -15.22 77.11 10.48
CA ILE A 43 -15.67 75.77 10.88
C ILE A 43 -16.20 75.84 12.31
N ILE A 44 -17.40 75.32 12.54
CA ILE A 44 -17.92 75.19 13.91
C ILE A 44 -17.30 73.95 14.58
N SER A 45 -16.76 74.10 15.79
CA SER A 45 -16.18 72.96 16.51
C SER A 45 -17.24 71.91 16.80
N GLY A 46 -16.87 70.64 16.67
CA GLY A 46 -17.73 69.49 16.90
C GLY A 46 -16.89 68.24 17.15
N SER A 47 -17.52 67.13 17.55
CA SER A 47 -16.85 65.85 17.87
C SER A 47 -15.91 65.40 16.76
N ASN A 48 -16.33 65.58 15.51
CA ASN A 48 -15.62 65.14 14.33
C ASN A 48 -14.36 65.99 14.05
N TRP A 49 -14.38 67.27 14.42
CA TRP A 49 -13.27 68.20 14.21
C TRP A 49 -12.22 68.14 15.32
N GLY A 50 -12.61 67.76 16.54
CA GLY A 50 -11.72 67.71 17.70
C GLY A 50 -10.47 66.88 17.43
N SER A 51 -10.65 65.64 16.95
CA SER A 51 -9.55 64.72 16.70
C SER A 51 -8.65 65.13 15.51
N ILE A 52 -9.21 65.74 14.46
CA ILE A 52 -8.43 66.27 13.34
C ILE A 52 -7.68 67.57 13.74
N SER A 53 -8.26 68.40 14.61
CA SER A 53 -7.68 69.68 15.01
C SER A 53 -6.37 69.56 15.79
N PHE A 54 -6.03 68.36 16.29
CA PHE A 54 -4.72 68.08 16.88
C PHE A 54 -3.60 67.96 15.84
N VAL A 55 -3.95 67.61 14.61
CA VAL A 55 -2.99 67.32 13.53
C VAL A 55 -3.03 68.40 12.45
N VAL A 56 -4.18 69.05 12.26
CA VAL A 56 -4.39 70.10 11.26
C VAL A 56 -4.90 71.36 11.92
N ASP A 57 -4.22 72.48 11.66
CA ASP A 57 -4.66 73.79 12.14
C ASP A 57 -5.82 74.30 11.26
N LEU A 58 -7.04 74.26 11.82
CA LEU A 58 -8.29 74.58 11.12
C LEU A 58 -8.88 75.91 11.62
N PRO A 59 -9.61 76.67 10.77
CA PRO A 59 -10.28 77.92 11.14
C PRO A 59 -11.54 77.66 12.00
N LEU A 60 -11.35 77.03 13.15
CA LEU A 60 -12.42 76.75 14.11
C LEU A 60 -12.88 78.04 14.79
N ILE A 61 -14.19 78.17 14.99
CA ILE A 61 -14.80 79.27 15.75
C ILE A 61 -14.12 79.38 17.13
N ASP A 62 -13.79 80.61 17.52
CA ASP A 62 -13.08 80.89 18.76
C ASP A 62 -14.00 80.82 19.98
N ASP A 63 -14.00 79.66 20.63
CA ASP A 63 -14.76 79.41 21.85
C ASP A 63 -14.38 80.32 23.01
N ALA A 64 -13.12 80.78 23.08
CA ALA A 64 -12.69 81.69 24.13
C ALA A 64 -13.27 83.10 23.91
N HIS A 65 -13.47 83.50 22.66
CA HIS A 65 -14.05 84.80 22.31
C HIS A 65 -15.58 84.82 22.46
N TYR A 66 -16.28 83.79 21.97
CA TYR A 66 -17.75 83.79 21.95
C TYR A 66 -18.40 83.07 23.13
N GLY A 67 -17.64 82.20 23.82
CA GLY A 67 -18.17 81.27 24.81
C GLY A 67 -19.06 80.19 24.20
N ILE A 68 -19.41 79.19 25.00
CA ILE A 68 -20.27 78.06 24.59
C ILE A 68 -21.68 78.47 24.13
N GLY A 69 -22.08 79.72 24.39
CA GLY A 69 -23.37 80.25 23.96
C GLY A 69 -23.53 80.28 22.45
N ILE A 70 -22.44 80.38 21.68
CA ILE A 70 -22.48 80.43 20.21
C ILE A 70 -23.10 79.18 19.59
N TYR A 71 -22.91 78.01 20.23
CA TYR A 71 -23.48 76.74 19.79
C TYR A 71 -25.00 76.69 19.87
N LYS A 72 -25.63 77.58 20.64
CA LYS A 72 -27.09 77.72 20.62
C LYS A 72 -27.60 78.21 19.27
N PHE A 73 -26.76 78.83 18.45
CA PHE A 73 -27.10 79.41 17.14
C PHE A 73 -26.59 78.58 15.96
N LYS A 74 -26.47 77.26 16.14
CA LYS A 74 -25.92 76.35 15.15
C LYS A 74 -26.66 76.42 13.80
N ASP A 75 -27.98 76.46 13.82
CA ASP A 75 -28.80 76.48 12.60
C ASP A 75 -28.63 77.80 11.84
N GLU A 76 -28.54 78.93 12.54
CA GLU A 76 -28.27 80.23 11.93
C GLU A 76 -26.87 80.30 11.35
N LEU A 77 -25.88 79.74 12.04
CA LEU A 77 -24.51 79.67 11.55
C LEU A 77 -24.43 78.81 10.28
N GLN A 78 -25.11 77.66 10.27
CA GLN A 78 -25.21 76.80 9.08
C GLN A 78 -25.89 77.52 7.91
N MET A 79 -26.99 78.25 8.18
CA MET A 79 -27.69 79.05 7.18
C MET A 79 -26.78 80.13 6.57
N LEU A 80 -25.92 80.74 7.39
CA LEU A 80 -24.93 81.72 6.93
C LEU A 80 -23.74 81.07 6.21
N GLY A 81 -23.68 79.74 6.12
CA GLY A 81 -22.64 79.02 5.38
C GLY A 81 -21.45 78.56 6.22
N VAL A 82 -21.52 78.64 7.55
CA VAL A 82 -20.51 78.05 8.44
C VAL A 82 -20.42 76.54 8.20
N ILE A 83 -19.19 76.06 8.07
CA ILE A 83 -18.90 74.66 7.74
C ILE A 83 -19.14 73.80 8.96
N MET A 84 -19.97 72.77 8.77
CA MET A 84 -20.41 71.86 9.82
C MET A 84 -19.96 70.41 9.58
N ASP A 85 -19.77 70.02 8.32
CA ASP A 85 -19.54 68.66 7.87
C ASP A 85 -18.22 68.51 7.09
N PHE A 86 -17.78 67.26 6.93
CA PHE A 86 -16.58 66.96 6.16
C PHE A 86 -16.75 67.19 4.66
N GLU A 87 -17.97 67.12 4.13
CA GLU A 87 -18.21 67.37 2.71
C GLU A 87 -17.73 68.76 2.29
N ARG A 88 -18.07 69.78 3.10
CA ARG A 88 -17.64 71.17 2.87
C ARG A 88 -16.27 71.47 3.47
N GLY A 89 -15.87 70.80 4.55
CA GLY A 89 -14.62 71.08 5.25
C GLY A 89 -13.38 70.29 4.79
N ALA A 90 -13.54 69.21 4.02
CA ALA A 90 -12.41 68.40 3.55
C ALA A 90 -11.32 69.18 2.79
N PRO A 91 -11.64 70.22 1.97
CA PRO A 91 -10.60 71.04 1.35
C PRO A 91 -9.72 71.79 2.37
N PHE A 92 -10.24 72.15 3.53
CA PHE A 92 -9.46 72.80 4.60
C PHE A 92 -8.52 71.80 5.27
N VAL A 93 -8.98 70.56 5.47
CA VAL A 93 -8.15 69.47 6.00
C VAL A 93 -7.02 69.13 5.04
N ALA A 94 -7.34 68.98 3.74
CA ALA A 94 -6.34 68.69 2.71
C ALA A 94 -5.29 69.81 2.60
N LYS A 95 -5.73 71.07 2.65
CA LYS A 95 -4.81 72.23 2.64
C LYS A 95 -3.95 72.32 3.88
N GLY A 96 -4.42 71.91 5.05
CA GLY A 96 -3.65 72.06 6.29
C GLY A 96 -2.74 70.86 6.61
N LEU A 97 -2.99 69.68 6.02
CA LEU A 97 -2.19 68.49 6.27
C LEU A 97 -1.02 68.38 5.29
N HIS A 98 0.08 69.09 5.57
CA HIS A 98 1.27 69.11 4.72
C HIS A 98 2.35 68.08 5.09
N ASN A 99 2.30 67.53 6.29
CA ASN A 99 3.33 66.62 6.81
C ASN A 99 2.73 65.25 7.19
N PRO A 100 3.51 64.17 7.10
CA PRO A 100 3.08 62.87 7.58
C PRO A 100 2.70 62.89 9.06
N ILE A 101 1.59 62.24 9.39
CA ILE A 101 1.05 62.14 10.75
C ILE A 101 1.94 61.20 11.56
N GLN A 102 2.46 61.69 12.68
CA GLN A 102 3.20 60.86 13.62
C GLN A 102 2.28 59.84 14.30
N PRO A 103 2.81 58.68 14.72
CA PRO A 103 2.07 57.72 15.54
C PRO A 103 1.45 58.40 16.76
N GLU A 104 0.28 57.91 17.18
CA GLU A 104 -0.40 58.30 18.43
C GLU A 104 -0.97 59.73 18.48
N LEU A 105 -0.63 60.61 17.53
CA LEU A 105 -1.21 61.95 17.43
C LEU A 105 -2.66 61.95 16.94
N LEU A 106 -3.06 60.91 16.20
CA LEU A 106 -4.42 60.77 15.67
C LEU A 106 -5.10 59.56 16.31
N ALA A 107 -6.22 59.82 17.00
CA ALA A 107 -7.07 58.78 17.56
C ALA A 107 -7.88 58.05 16.47
N ALA A 108 -8.52 56.93 16.84
CA ALA A 108 -9.21 56.05 15.88
C ALA A 108 -10.35 56.77 15.14
N ASP A 109 -11.11 57.59 15.86
CA ASP A 109 -12.14 58.48 15.32
C ASP A 109 -11.56 59.54 14.38
N GLY A 110 -10.42 60.15 14.74
CA GLY A 110 -9.71 61.09 13.87
C GLY A 110 -9.27 60.47 12.54
N MET A 111 -8.81 59.21 12.56
CA MET A 111 -8.45 58.49 11.33
C MET A 111 -9.69 58.18 10.47
N ILE A 112 -10.81 57.82 11.07
CA ILE A 112 -12.08 57.61 10.35
C ILE A 112 -12.51 58.92 9.69
N SER A 113 -12.46 60.04 10.43
CA SER A 113 -12.77 61.36 9.92
C SER A 113 -11.85 61.80 8.77
N LEU A 114 -10.57 61.46 8.81
CA LEU A 114 -9.63 61.72 7.72
C LEU A 114 -9.98 60.91 6.45
N LEU A 115 -10.36 59.64 6.62
CA LEU A 115 -10.82 58.80 5.51
C LEU A 115 -12.15 59.31 4.92
N GLU A 116 -13.04 59.86 5.75
CA GLU A 116 -14.24 60.56 5.29
C GLU A 116 -13.90 61.80 4.45
N CYS A 117 -12.91 62.60 4.86
CA CYS A 117 -12.42 63.73 4.06
C CYS A 117 -11.93 63.28 2.68
N ILE A 118 -11.12 62.21 2.62
CA ILE A 118 -10.63 61.63 1.35
C ILE A 118 -11.82 61.18 0.48
N LYS A 119 -12.82 60.55 1.09
CA LYS A 119 -14.03 60.10 0.39
C LYS A 119 -14.80 61.26 -0.24
N HIS A 120 -14.97 62.37 0.48
CA HIS A 120 -15.67 63.56 -0.02
C HIS A 120 -14.88 64.32 -1.10
N LEU A 121 -13.56 64.43 -0.95
CA LEU A 121 -12.70 65.03 -1.99
C LEU A 121 -12.73 64.20 -3.28
N ARG A 122 -12.76 62.87 -3.17
CA ARG A 122 -12.87 61.98 -4.33
C ARG A 122 -14.16 62.17 -5.12
N SER A 123 -15.24 62.64 -4.49
CA SER A 123 -16.51 62.92 -5.16
C SER A 123 -16.58 64.27 -5.87
N ARG A 124 -15.56 65.14 -5.75
CA ARG A 124 -15.53 66.49 -6.34
C ARG A 124 -14.44 66.56 -7.40
N SER A 125 -14.79 66.93 -8.64
CA SER A 125 -13.85 66.99 -9.77
C SER A 125 -12.78 68.08 -9.62
N ASP A 126 -13.11 69.18 -8.95
CA ASP A 126 -12.30 70.40 -8.94
C ASP A 126 -11.20 70.40 -7.86
N ASP A 127 -11.20 69.42 -6.95
CA ASP A 127 -10.29 69.30 -5.81
C ASP A 127 -9.16 68.28 -6.04
N GLU A 128 -8.94 67.84 -7.28
CA GLU A 128 -8.00 66.76 -7.65
C GLU A 128 -6.55 66.97 -7.17
N PRO A 129 -5.95 68.19 -7.25
CA PRO A 129 -4.61 68.43 -6.72
C PRO A 129 -4.54 68.27 -5.20
N LEU A 130 -5.55 68.77 -4.48
CA LEU A 130 -5.63 68.66 -3.01
C LEU A 130 -5.80 67.20 -2.56
N LEU A 131 -6.53 66.41 -3.34
CA LEU A 131 -6.67 64.98 -3.12
C LEU A 131 -5.34 64.24 -3.34
N GLY A 132 -4.54 64.64 -4.33
CA GLY A 132 -3.20 64.10 -4.59
C GLY A 132 -2.27 64.25 -3.40
N ASP A 133 -2.11 65.49 -2.93
CA ASP A 133 -1.22 65.82 -1.79
C ASP A 133 -1.67 65.11 -0.51
N LEU A 134 -2.98 65.15 -0.21
CA LEU A 134 -3.54 64.48 0.96
C LEU A 134 -3.29 62.96 0.92
N ARG A 135 -3.48 62.33 -0.24
CA ARG A 135 -3.25 60.89 -0.41
C ARG A 135 -1.79 60.52 -0.20
N GLN A 136 -0.87 61.31 -0.74
CA GLN A 136 0.56 61.08 -0.57
C GLN A 136 0.95 61.19 0.91
N ASN A 137 0.50 62.23 1.59
CA ASN A 137 0.79 62.44 3.01
C ASN A 137 0.22 61.30 3.88
N VAL A 138 -1.01 60.86 3.62
CA VAL A 138 -1.60 59.73 4.35
C VAL A 138 -0.90 58.42 4.03
N ALA A 139 -0.42 58.21 2.80
CA ALA A 139 0.33 57.02 2.42
C ALA A 139 1.67 56.90 3.16
N GLU A 140 2.30 58.03 3.50
CA GLU A 140 3.55 58.10 4.27
C GLU A 140 3.33 58.13 5.80
N SER A 141 2.09 58.36 6.24
CA SER A 141 1.73 58.49 7.66
C SER A 141 1.65 57.13 8.37
N ARG A 142 2.32 57.00 9.51
CA ARG A 142 2.21 55.82 10.40
C ARG A 142 1.00 55.97 11.34
N CYS A 143 -0.19 56.16 10.77
CA CYS A 143 -1.42 56.45 11.53
C CYS A 143 -2.34 55.24 11.74
N LEU A 144 -2.06 54.09 11.10
CA LEU A 144 -2.90 52.89 11.24
C LEU A 144 -2.39 51.97 12.35
N LYS A 145 -3.20 51.78 13.40
CA LYS A 145 -2.89 50.88 14.52
C LYS A 145 -3.16 49.42 14.15
N THR A 146 -2.12 48.58 14.18
CA THR A 146 -2.21 47.13 13.95
C THR A 146 -1.81 46.35 15.21
N MET A 147 -1.93 45.01 15.19
CA MET A 147 -1.38 44.15 16.25
C MET A 147 0.15 44.24 16.38
N LYS A 148 0.85 44.77 15.36
CA LYS A 148 2.31 44.98 15.35
C LYS A 148 2.68 46.46 15.49
N GLY A 149 1.84 47.25 16.14
CA GLY A 149 2.03 48.70 16.32
C GLY A 149 1.51 49.53 15.15
N TYR A 150 1.91 50.80 15.09
CA TYR A 150 1.49 51.74 14.06
C TYR A 150 2.27 51.55 12.75
N LYS A 151 1.53 51.50 11.64
CA LYS A 151 2.02 51.14 10.31
C LYS A 151 1.50 52.13 9.26
N ILE A 152 2.21 52.21 8.14
CA ILE A 152 1.74 52.95 6.96
C ILE A 152 0.68 52.13 6.22
N PRO A 153 -0.22 52.75 5.42
CA PRO A 153 -1.23 52.01 4.64
C PRO A 153 -0.69 50.86 3.79
N GLN A 154 0.49 51.00 3.18
CA GLN A 154 1.11 49.95 2.36
C GLN A 154 1.54 48.70 3.16
N GLU A 155 1.73 48.84 4.48
CA GLU A 155 2.10 47.75 5.39
C GLU A 155 0.87 47.10 6.06
N CYS A 156 -0.34 47.56 5.74
CA CYS A 156 -1.58 47.16 6.39
C CYS A 156 -2.47 46.30 5.50
N VAL A 157 -3.26 45.43 6.12
CA VAL A 157 -4.26 44.60 5.45
C VAL A 157 -5.61 44.86 6.12
N LEU A 158 -6.60 45.30 5.34
CA LEU A 158 -7.97 45.47 5.81
C LEU A 158 -8.71 44.13 5.76
N PHE A 159 -9.41 43.79 6.84
CA PHE A 159 -10.21 42.58 6.92
C PHE A 159 -11.36 42.60 5.90
N ASP A 160 -11.46 41.57 5.07
CA ASP A 160 -12.58 41.35 4.15
C ASP A 160 -13.60 40.39 4.80
N PRO A 161 -14.91 40.74 4.87
CA PRO A 161 -15.96 39.83 5.35
C PRO A 161 -15.99 38.44 4.69
N ALA A 162 -15.53 38.31 3.44
CA ALA A 162 -15.33 37.02 2.77
C ALA A 162 -14.38 36.09 3.54
N TRP A 163 -13.49 36.65 4.36
CA TRP A 163 -12.55 35.91 5.21
C TRP A 163 -13.20 35.37 6.48
N GLU A 164 -14.42 35.77 6.84
CA GLU A 164 -15.09 35.27 8.03
C GLU A 164 -15.35 33.75 7.94
N SER A 165 -15.67 33.27 6.73
CA SER A 165 -15.79 31.84 6.43
C SER A 165 -14.44 31.10 6.53
N ILE A 166 -13.35 31.80 6.22
CA ILE A 166 -11.97 31.30 6.29
C ILE A 166 -11.52 31.24 7.76
N LEU A 167 -12.07 32.08 8.64
CA LEU A 167 -11.58 32.32 10.00
C LEU A 167 -12.29 31.55 11.13
N LYS A 168 -13.05 30.47 10.83
CA LYS A 168 -13.63 29.53 11.83
C LYS A 168 -12.96 28.13 11.75
N ARG A 169 -12.45 27.59 12.90
CA ARG A 169 -11.47 26.46 13.15
C ARG A 169 -9.94 26.59 12.85
N GLY A 170 -9.07 26.28 13.82
CA GLY A 170 -7.63 25.94 13.70
C GLY A 170 -6.77 26.76 12.72
N VAL A 171 -6.06 27.78 13.22
CA VAL A 171 -5.25 28.71 12.41
C VAL A 171 -4.33 28.01 11.41
N ILE A 172 -3.61 26.96 11.83
CA ILE A 172 -2.65 26.25 10.97
C ILE A 172 -3.31 25.49 9.83
N THR A 173 -4.43 24.79 10.07
CA THR A 173 -5.17 24.07 9.01
C THR A 173 -5.65 25.02 7.91
N ARG A 174 -5.98 26.27 8.27
CA ARG A 174 -6.35 27.31 7.29
C ARG A 174 -5.16 27.83 6.52
N ILE A 175 -4.00 28.00 7.17
CA ILE A 175 -2.76 28.37 6.49
C ILE A 175 -2.45 27.32 5.42
N TYR A 176 -2.50 26.03 5.76
CA TYR A 176 -2.35 24.98 4.74
C TYR A 176 -3.44 25.03 3.67
N GLY A 177 -4.69 25.34 4.02
CA GLY A 177 -5.76 25.58 3.06
C GLY A 177 -5.48 26.71 2.06
N PHE A 178 -5.00 27.84 2.57
CA PHE A 178 -4.61 28.98 1.76
C PHE A 178 -3.41 28.63 0.87
N LEU A 179 -2.34 28.09 1.46
CA LEU A 179 -1.13 27.70 0.72
C LEU A 179 -1.44 26.68 -0.38
N ASN A 180 -2.28 25.67 -0.10
CA ASN A 180 -2.75 24.71 -1.08
C ASN A 180 -3.53 25.39 -2.22
N LYS A 181 -4.45 26.32 -1.91
CA LYS A 181 -5.23 27.05 -2.92
C LYS A 181 -4.35 27.82 -3.91
N PHE A 182 -3.21 28.33 -3.46
CA PHE A 182 -2.25 29.05 -4.28
C PHE A 182 -1.08 28.19 -4.77
N GLN A 183 -1.16 26.86 -4.61
CA GLN A 183 -0.13 25.90 -5.04
C GLN A 183 1.28 26.29 -4.55
N TRP A 184 1.35 26.79 -3.32
CA TRP A 184 2.62 27.24 -2.75
C TRP A 184 3.61 26.08 -2.61
N SER A 185 4.89 26.35 -2.85
CA SER A 185 5.98 25.41 -2.59
C SER A 185 7.19 26.14 -1.99
N PRO A 186 8.01 25.47 -1.16
CA PRO A 186 9.24 26.05 -0.62
C PRO A 186 10.27 26.33 -1.72
N LYS A 187 11.01 27.44 -1.59
CA LYS A 187 12.09 27.79 -2.53
C LYS A 187 13.36 26.96 -2.30
N ASP A 188 13.66 26.67 -1.04
CA ASP A 188 14.75 25.76 -0.66
C ASP A 188 14.23 24.33 -0.66
N GLN A 189 14.84 23.49 -1.49
CA GLN A 189 14.40 22.10 -1.71
C GLN A 189 15.00 21.11 -0.72
N ASP A 190 15.57 21.56 0.39
CA ASP A 190 16.17 20.66 1.38
C ASP A 190 15.05 19.94 2.16
N LYS A 191 14.50 18.89 1.53
CA LYS A 191 13.28 18.18 1.94
C LYS A 191 13.37 17.57 3.34
N CYS A 192 14.57 17.46 3.90
CA CYS A 192 14.82 16.73 5.13
C CYS A 192 14.41 17.48 6.41
N ASN A 193 14.22 18.80 6.37
CA ASN A 193 13.99 19.61 7.57
C ASN A 193 12.59 20.25 7.65
N PHE A 194 11.67 19.87 6.77
CA PHE A 194 10.32 20.39 6.85
C PHE A 194 9.59 19.83 8.06
N GLN A 195 8.89 20.72 8.78
CA GLN A 195 8.05 20.35 9.90
C GLN A 195 6.58 20.51 9.52
N VAL A 196 5.76 19.59 10.03
CA VAL A 196 4.31 19.60 9.88
C VAL A 196 3.70 19.73 11.27
N TRP A 197 2.61 20.47 11.36
CA TRP A 197 1.89 20.67 12.61
C TRP A 197 0.97 19.48 12.87
N ILE A 198 0.96 18.94 14.09
CA ILE A 198 0.00 17.94 14.53
C ILE A 198 -0.94 18.58 15.56
N PRO A 199 -2.24 18.74 15.24
CA PRO A 199 -3.22 19.27 16.17
C PRO A 199 -3.40 18.36 17.39
N GLY A 200 -3.29 18.92 18.59
CA GLY A 200 -3.60 18.27 19.87
C GLY A 200 -4.96 18.68 20.43
N SER A 201 -5.27 18.23 21.65
CA SER A 201 -6.53 18.57 22.32
C SER A 201 -6.52 20.02 22.82
N LYS A 202 -7.69 20.68 22.77
CA LYS A 202 -7.91 22.05 23.30
C LYS A 202 -6.96 23.13 22.74
N GLY A 203 -6.55 23.01 21.48
CA GLY A 203 -5.74 24.04 20.80
C GLY A 203 -4.23 23.96 21.08
N THR A 204 -3.79 22.95 21.84
CA THR A 204 -2.38 22.55 21.90
C THR A 204 -2.01 21.75 20.65
N GLY A 205 -0.72 21.62 20.35
CA GLY A 205 -0.20 20.81 19.24
C GLY A 205 1.32 20.89 19.17
N ALA A 206 1.91 20.12 18.27
CA ALA A 206 3.36 20.04 18.14
C ALA A 206 3.79 20.14 16.68
N TRP A 207 4.94 20.76 16.44
CA TRP A 207 5.65 20.65 15.17
C TRP A 207 6.47 19.37 15.19
N VAL A 208 6.25 18.51 14.20
CA VAL A 208 6.95 17.24 14.04
C VAL A 208 7.65 17.24 12.69
N ASN A 209 8.73 16.48 12.54
CA ASN A 209 9.41 16.43 11.24
C ASN A 209 8.53 15.70 10.21
N SER A 210 8.63 16.12 8.96
CA SER A 210 7.94 15.50 7.82
C SER A 210 8.32 14.02 7.65
N GLN A 211 9.54 13.64 8.02
CA GLN A 211 10.02 12.25 8.03
C GLN A 211 9.32 11.37 9.09
N ASP A 212 8.78 11.98 10.14
CA ASP A 212 8.01 11.30 11.18
C ASP A 212 6.49 11.27 10.83
N CYS A 213 6.12 11.67 9.61
CA CYS A 213 4.75 11.73 9.13
C CYS A 213 4.53 10.83 7.91
N VAL A 214 3.34 10.26 7.81
CA VAL A 214 2.82 9.63 6.58
C VAL A 214 1.43 10.17 6.30
N LEU A 215 1.04 10.25 5.03
CA LEU A 215 -0.34 10.63 4.70
C LEU A 215 -1.33 9.56 5.12
N HIS A 216 -1.00 8.30 4.79
CA HIS A 216 -1.89 7.15 4.97
C HIS A 216 -1.20 6.03 5.75
N ASP A 217 -1.95 5.41 6.67
CA ASP A 217 -1.58 4.17 7.35
C ASP A 217 -2.83 3.28 7.40
N ARG A 218 -3.15 2.66 6.25
CA ARG A 218 -4.44 1.98 6.01
C ARG A 218 -4.76 0.92 7.06
N LYS A 219 -3.73 0.26 7.60
CA LYS A 219 -3.87 -0.83 8.58
C LYS A 219 -3.50 -0.40 10.00
N ASN A 220 -3.22 0.88 10.21
CA ASN A 220 -2.85 1.45 11.50
C ASN A 220 -1.67 0.73 12.18
N LEU A 221 -0.72 0.23 11.39
CA LEU A 221 0.41 -0.57 11.87
C LEU A 221 1.54 0.30 12.44
N PHE A 222 1.60 1.55 12.00
CA PHE A 222 2.72 2.45 12.27
C PHE A 222 2.31 3.60 13.19
N SER A 223 1.16 3.53 13.86
CA SER A 223 0.68 4.62 14.72
C SER A 223 1.61 4.96 15.89
N SER A 224 2.49 4.02 16.30
CA SER A 224 3.52 4.25 17.32
C SER A 224 4.77 4.96 16.78
N ARG A 225 4.97 4.99 15.46
CA ARG A 225 6.16 5.52 14.79
C ARG A 225 5.87 6.78 13.97
N PHE A 226 4.76 6.79 13.25
CA PHE A 226 4.39 7.88 12.35
C PHE A 226 3.11 8.59 12.77
N PHE A 227 3.11 9.91 12.56
CA PHE A 227 1.89 10.71 12.59
C PHE A 227 1.15 10.55 11.26
N CYS A 228 0.05 9.80 11.29
CA CYS A 228 -0.80 9.61 10.12
C CYS A 228 -1.71 10.84 9.88
N LEU A 229 -1.38 11.63 8.85
CA LEU A 229 -1.97 12.95 8.63
C LEU A 229 -3.44 12.92 8.20
N GLU A 230 -3.93 11.83 7.61
CA GLU A 230 -5.36 11.68 7.26
C GLU A 230 -6.28 11.74 8.48
N LYS A 231 -5.76 11.45 9.69
CA LYS A 231 -6.51 11.55 10.95
C LYS A 231 -6.71 12.99 11.40
N PHE A 232 -5.84 13.90 10.96
CA PHE A 232 -5.79 15.29 11.43
C PHE A 232 -6.26 16.29 10.36
N TYR A 233 -6.06 15.96 9.08
CA TYR A 233 -6.29 16.86 7.95
C TYR A 233 -7.32 16.31 6.97
N LYS A 234 -8.05 17.22 6.31
CA LYS A 234 -9.01 16.85 5.26
C LYS A 234 -8.29 16.24 4.07
N LYS A 235 -8.89 15.23 3.42
CA LYS A 235 -8.32 14.52 2.25
C LYS A 235 -7.74 15.43 1.16
N GLY A 236 -8.40 16.56 0.86
CA GLY A 236 -7.92 17.52 -0.16
C GLY A 236 -6.63 18.27 0.19
N LEU A 237 -6.17 18.23 1.44
CA LEU A 237 -4.90 18.84 1.87
C LEU A 237 -3.72 17.86 1.84
N LEU A 238 -3.98 16.54 1.83
CA LEU A 238 -2.93 15.54 1.93
C LEU A 238 -1.93 15.60 0.76
N PRO A 239 -2.36 15.73 -0.52
CA PRO A 239 -1.43 15.85 -1.65
C PRO A 239 -0.53 17.09 -1.56
N PHE A 240 -1.05 18.18 -1.02
CA PHE A 240 -0.27 19.40 -0.77
C PHE A 240 0.78 19.17 0.31
N LEU A 241 0.45 18.48 1.40
CA LEU A 241 1.40 18.18 2.46
C LEU A 241 2.56 17.29 1.97
N SER A 242 2.28 16.33 1.08
CA SER A 242 3.34 15.54 0.46
C SER A 242 4.20 16.36 -0.51
N SER A 243 3.58 17.09 -1.44
CA SER A 243 4.32 17.85 -2.45
C SER A 243 5.11 19.04 -1.89
N ALA A 244 4.54 19.80 -0.96
CA ALA A 244 5.17 21.00 -0.41
C ALA A 244 6.11 20.72 0.77
N PHE A 245 5.81 19.72 1.61
CA PHE A 245 6.60 19.44 2.83
C PHE A 245 7.35 18.11 2.77
N GLY A 246 7.30 17.37 1.66
CA GLY A 246 8.02 16.11 1.50
C GLY A 246 7.49 14.96 2.36
N VAL A 247 6.26 15.06 2.87
CA VAL A 247 5.64 13.97 3.64
C VAL A 247 5.43 12.75 2.75
N ALA A 248 5.86 11.57 3.23
CA ALA A 248 5.66 10.33 2.50
C ALA A 248 4.17 9.97 2.38
N GLU A 249 3.74 9.53 1.20
CA GLU A 249 2.34 9.13 0.99
C GLU A 249 1.96 7.90 1.83
N ASN A 250 2.84 6.90 1.85
CA ASN A 250 2.68 5.64 2.59
C ASN A 250 4.03 5.26 3.22
N PRO A 251 4.04 4.41 4.27
CA PRO A 251 5.26 3.81 4.79
C PRO A 251 6.04 3.07 3.70
N SER A 252 7.37 3.15 3.75
CA SER A 252 8.26 2.50 2.78
C SER A 252 8.51 1.03 3.12
N ILE A 253 9.09 0.27 2.19
CA ILE A 253 9.53 -1.11 2.46
C ILE A 253 10.51 -1.21 3.64
N ASN A 254 11.36 -0.19 3.84
CA ASN A 254 12.28 -0.17 4.97
C ASN A 254 11.54 -0.01 6.30
N ASP A 255 10.41 0.69 6.31
CA ASP A 255 9.57 0.83 7.49
C ASP A 255 8.88 -0.49 7.82
N TYR A 256 8.35 -1.19 6.80
CA TYR A 256 7.80 -2.53 6.95
C TYR A 256 8.84 -3.56 7.41
N LEU A 257 10.07 -3.49 6.90
CA LEU A 257 11.17 -4.36 7.35
C LEU A 257 11.59 -4.07 8.79
N TRP A 258 11.64 -2.79 9.17
CA TRP A 258 11.88 -2.42 10.57
C TRP A 258 10.79 -2.98 11.49
N LEU A 259 9.52 -2.87 11.08
CA LEU A 259 8.39 -3.41 11.82
C LEU A 259 8.48 -4.95 11.91
N TRP A 260 8.79 -5.63 10.80
CA TRP A 260 9.02 -7.06 10.75
C TRP A 260 10.12 -7.52 11.71
N ASN A 261 11.24 -6.81 11.74
CA ASN A 261 12.34 -7.08 12.66
C ASN A 261 11.94 -6.81 14.11
N SER A 262 11.11 -5.80 14.39
CA SER A 262 10.59 -5.57 15.74
C SER A 262 9.69 -6.73 16.22
N TRP A 263 8.89 -7.31 15.32
CA TRP A 263 8.09 -8.49 15.63
C TRP A 263 8.95 -9.73 15.89
N ALA A 264 10.04 -9.86 15.13
CA ALA A 264 11.01 -10.95 15.29
C ALA A 264 11.81 -10.90 16.60
N LEU A 265 11.80 -9.77 17.30
CA LEU A 265 12.46 -9.56 18.59
C LEU A 265 11.52 -9.78 19.79
N ARG A 266 10.23 -10.08 19.58
CA ARG A 266 9.31 -10.47 20.65
C ARG A 266 9.78 -11.76 21.32
N ASP A 267 9.50 -11.94 22.61
CA ASP A 267 10.03 -13.04 23.43
C ASP A 267 9.82 -14.45 22.86
N ASN A 268 8.77 -14.65 22.07
CA ASN A 268 8.43 -15.91 21.41
C ASN A 268 8.58 -15.88 19.87
N GLY A 269 9.01 -14.75 19.29
CA GLY A 269 9.10 -14.55 17.84
C GLY A 269 7.79 -14.75 17.08
N GLN A 270 6.64 -14.73 17.77
CA GLN A 270 5.33 -14.97 17.17
C GLN A 270 4.75 -13.72 16.53
N VAL A 271 4.00 -13.95 15.46
CA VAL A 271 3.30 -12.91 14.69
C VAL A 271 1.86 -13.38 14.47
N THR A 272 0.91 -12.45 14.58
CA THR A 272 -0.49 -12.78 14.28
C THR A 272 -0.70 -12.96 12.78
N VAL A 273 -1.74 -13.70 12.39
CA VAL A 273 -2.15 -13.82 10.97
C VAL A 273 -2.34 -12.42 10.37
N ALA A 274 -3.03 -11.52 11.06
CA ALA A 274 -3.28 -10.16 10.57
C ALA A 274 -2.00 -9.35 10.34
N GLU A 275 -1.02 -9.41 11.24
CA GLU A 275 0.29 -8.76 11.08
C GLU A 275 1.06 -9.35 9.88
N CYS A 276 1.09 -10.68 9.77
CA CYS A 276 1.76 -11.38 8.67
C CYS A 276 1.13 -11.04 7.31
N CYS A 277 -0.20 -11.16 7.21
CA CYS A 277 -0.97 -10.74 6.03
C CYS A 277 -0.66 -9.29 5.66
N SER A 278 -0.57 -8.40 6.64
CA SER A 278 -0.33 -6.99 6.40
C SER A 278 1.03 -6.68 5.80
N PHE A 279 2.07 -7.37 6.23
CA PHE A 279 3.40 -7.24 5.64
C PHE A 279 3.42 -7.79 4.21
N TRP A 280 2.91 -9.00 3.99
CA TRP A 280 2.99 -9.63 2.67
C TRP A 280 2.06 -8.96 1.65
N GLU A 281 0.91 -8.43 2.07
CA GLU A 281 0.01 -7.70 1.15
C GLU A 281 0.71 -6.43 0.64
N PHE A 282 1.39 -5.70 1.52
CA PHE A 282 2.20 -4.55 1.11
C PHE A 282 3.31 -4.96 0.12
N VAL A 283 4.03 -6.04 0.41
CA VAL A 283 5.09 -6.56 -0.47
C VAL A 283 4.56 -6.93 -1.85
N VAL A 284 3.40 -7.60 -1.91
CA VAL A 284 2.77 -8.03 -3.16
C VAL A 284 2.25 -6.83 -3.94
N ASP A 285 1.54 -5.91 -3.29
CA ASP A 285 0.95 -4.72 -3.91
C ASP A 285 2.01 -3.74 -4.43
N SER A 286 3.16 -3.69 -3.75
CA SER A 286 4.26 -2.77 -4.07
C SER A 286 5.41 -3.45 -4.83
N TRP A 287 5.20 -4.65 -5.38
CA TRP A 287 6.27 -5.47 -5.94
C TRP A 287 6.98 -4.78 -7.13
N ASN A 288 8.29 -4.57 -6.99
CA ASN A 288 9.18 -4.06 -8.03
C ASN A 288 10.63 -4.53 -7.75
N GLN A 289 11.57 -4.21 -8.66
CA GLN A 289 12.96 -4.65 -8.52
C GLN A 289 13.62 -4.14 -7.23
N GLN A 290 13.30 -2.91 -6.79
CA GLN A 290 13.85 -2.35 -5.56
C GLN A 290 13.36 -3.12 -4.33
N VAL A 291 12.06 -3.45 -4.25
CA VAL A 291 11.48 -4.24 -3.16
C VAL A 291 12.10 -5.64 -3.13
N GLU A 292 12.20 -6.30 -4.28
CA GLU A 292 12.83 -7.62 -4.39
C GLU A 292 14.28 -7.61 -3.88
N ASP A 293 15.09 -6.67 -4.35
CA ASP A 293 16.49 -6.51 -3.95
C ASP A 293 16.64 -6.19 -2.46
N THR A 294 15.72 -5.39 -1.92
CA THR A 294 15.70 -5.03 -0.50
C THR A 294 15.36 -6.25 0.36
N LEU A 295 14.34 -7.04 -0.04
CA LEU A 295 13.96 -8.26 0.68
C LEU A 295 15.08 -9.29 0.66
N LYS A 296 15.73 -9.54 -0.50
CA LYS A 296 16.84 -10.49 -0.60
C LYS A 296 18.00 -10.17 0.35
N ARG A 297 18.28 -8.88 0.55
CA ARG A 297 19.38 -8.40 1.41
C ARG A 297 19.01 -8.35 2.89
N ASN A 298 17.79 -7.91 3.20
CA ASN A 298 17.43 -7.51 4.58
C ASN A 298 16.43 -8.45 5.27
N LEU A 299 15.69 -9.30 4.53
CA LEU A 299 14.72 -10.22 5.13
C LEU A 299 15.43 -11.51 5.56
N THR A 300 15.87 -11.56 6.81
CA THR A 300 16.61 -12.68 7.39
C THR A 300 15.71 -13.75 8.00
N LYS A 301 14.48 -13.39 8.41
CA LYS A 301 13.51 -14.30 8.99
C LYS A 301 12.22 -14.33 8.19
N LEU A 302 11.66 -15.52 8.04
CA LEU A 302 10.44 -15.81 7.31
C LEU A 302 9.37 -16.36 8.25
N PRO A 303 8.08 -16.18 7.92
CA PRO A 303 7.02 -16.75 8.72
C PRO A 303 6.96 -18.25 8.46
N ALA A 304 6.85 -19.03 9.53
CA ALA A 304 6.71 -20.47 9.49
C ALA A 304 5.68 -20.94 10.51
N THR A 305 5.05 -22.08 10.24
CA THR A 305 3.99 -22.63 11.10
C THR A 305 4.30 -24.04 11.56
N MET A 306 3.77 -24.37 12.73
CA MET A 306 3.56 -25.74 13.15
C MET A 306 2.28 -26.29 12.51
N ASP A 307 2.18 -27.61 12.35
CA ASP A 307 0.98 -28.22 11.77
C ASP A 307 -0.19 -28.23 12.76
N THR A 308 0.11 -28.28 14.06
CA THR A 308 -0.88 -28.41 15.14
C THR A 308 -1.44 -27.08 15.66
N VAL A 309 -0.77 -25.97 15.37
CA VAL A 309 -1.14 -24.65 15.90
C VAL A 309 -1.13 -23.63 14.77
N ASP A 310 -2.20 -22.83 14.66
CA ASP A 310 -2.30 -21.71 13.72
C ASP A 310 -1.38 -20.53 14.07
N GLU A 311 -0.40 -20.75 14.94
CA GLU A 311 0.61 -19.78 15.34
C GLU A 311 1.71 -19.66 14.28
N ILE A 312 2.05 -18.42 13.96
CA ILE A 312 3.09 -18.09 12.99
C ILE A 312 4.33 -17.61 13.75
N TYR A 313 5.47 -18.19 13.42
CA TYR A 313 6.77 -17.91 14.01
C TYR A 313 7.71 -17.30 12.99
N LEU A 314 8.52 -16.31 13.37
CA LEU A 314 9.59 -15.77 12.52
C LEU A 314 10.88 -16.55 12.73
N VAL A 315 11.16 -17.45 11.79
CA VAL A 315 12.30 -18.37 11.80
C VAL A 315 13.33 -17.92 10.77
N SER A 316 14.61 -18.22 11.00
CA SER A 316 15.69 -17.90 10.05
C SER A 316 15.36 -18.45 8.67
N ARG A 317 15.57 -17.65 7.63
CA ARG A 317 15.29 -18.02 6.23
C ARG A 317 15.96 -19.33 5.83
N GLU A 318 17.14 -19.61 6.38
CA GLU A 318 17.93 -20.81 6.11
C GLU A 318 17.35 -22.07 6.77
N GLU A 319 16.52 -21.92 7.81
CA GLU A 319 15.96 -23.01 8.63
C GLU A 319 14.53 -23.43 8.21
N VAL A 320 13.93 -22.70 7.28
CA VAL A 320 12.58 -22.98 6.77
C VAL A 320 12.60 -23.53 5.35
N PHE A 321 11.56 -24.28 5.02
CA PHE A 321 11.44 -24.97 3.75
C PHE A 321 10.11 -24.69 3.06
N ILE A 322 10.15 -24.68 1.74
CA ILE A 322 8.96 -24.79 0.91
C ILE A 322 8.49 -26.24 0.96
N ALA A 323 7.23 -26.44 1.36
CA ALA A 323 6.60 -27.76 1.36
C ALA A 323 6.09 -28.13 -0.04
N ASP A 324 7.02 -28.46 -0.93
CA ASP A 324 6.75 -28.82 -2.32
C ASP A 324 6.29 -30.27 -2.51
N ASP A 325 6.52 -31.12 -1.50
CA ASP A 325 6.05 -32.50 -1.42
C ASP A 325 5.08 -32.66 -0.22
N LEU A 326 3.83 -33.04 -0.50
CA LEU A 326 2.79 -33.20 0.52
C LEU A 326 2.98 -34.44 1.40
N GLN A 327 3.60 -35.51 0.88
CA GLN A 327 3.89 -36.72 1.67
C GLN A 327 4.99 -36.39 2.67
N LEU A 328 6.11 -35.82 2.22
CA LEU A 328 7.18 -35.37 3.10
C LEU A 328 6.67 -34.33 4.12
N LYS A 329 5.77 -33.42 3.71
CA LYS A 329 5.14 -32.46 4.62
C LYS A 329 4.42 -33.18 5.75
N LYS A 330 3.56 -34.15 5.41
CA LYS A 330 2.81 -34.94 6.40
C LYS A 330 3.74 -35.69 7.37
N ILE A 331 4.86 -36.21 6.87
CA ILE A 331 5.87 -36.91 7.68
C ILE A 331 6.46 -35.97 8.73
N PHE A 332 7.02 -34.84 8.31
CA PHE A 332 7.70 -33.92 9.22
C PHE A 332 6.73 -33.14 10.11
N SER A 333 5.50 -32.89 9.65
CA SER A 333 4.42 -32.33 10.46
C SER A 333 4.12 -33.18 11.71
N SER A 334 4.29 -34.51 11.66
CA SER A 334 4.05 -35.38 12.81
C SER A 334 5.03 -35.13 13.98
N SER A 335 6.22 -34.60 13.70
CA SER A 335 7.25 -34.36 14.71
C SER A 335 6.91 -33.20 15.66
N ASN A 336 6.23 -32.15 15.15
CA ASN A 336 5.86 -30.92 15.86
C ASN A 336 6.97 -30.28 16.73
N LYS A 337 8.24 -30.49 16.40
CA LYS A 337 9.37 -29.97 17.19
C LYS A 337 9.75 -28.54 16.83
N VAL A 338 9.69 -28.19 15.55
CA VAL A 338 10.22 -26.93 14.98
C VAL A 338 9.31 -26.46 13.83
N PRO A 339 9.08 -25.14 13.63
CA PRO A 339 8.26 -24.66 12.53
C PRO A 339 9.09 -24.73 11.24
N LEU A 340 8.98 -25.85 10.53
CA LEU A 340 9.82 -26.17 9.37
C LEU A 340 9.32 -25.54 8.07
N PHE A 341 8.02 -25.23 7.98
CA PHE A 341 7.39 -24.87 6.72
C PHE A 341 7.04 -23.39 6.69
N VAL A 342 7.39 -22.75 5.58
CA VAL A 342 6.96 -21.37 5.32
C VAL A 342 5.44 -21.27 5.41
N TRP A 343 4.97 -20.21 6.07
CA TRP A 343 3.55 -19.95 6.22
C TRP A 343 2.93 -19.57 4.88
N ILE A 344 1.75 -20.14 4.62
CA ILE A 344 0.89 -19.84 3.49
C ILE A 344 -0.54 -19.63 4.02
N PRO A 345 -1.25 -18.55 3.62
CA PRO A 345 -2.62 -18.32 4.04
C PRO A 345 -3.55 -19.50 3.68
N LYS A 346 -4.31 -19.98 4.66
CA LYS A 346 -5.25 -21.11 4.47
C LYS A 346 -6.54 -20.67 3.75
N SER A 347 -6.92 -19.40 3.87
CA SER A 347 -8.10 -18.84 3.21
C SER A 347 -7.85 -17.43 2.69
N ILE A 348 -8.45 -17.12 1.54
CA ILE A 348 -8.44 -15.77 0.93
C ILE A 348 -9.27 -14.77 1.76
N SER A 349 -10.17 -15.26 2.62
CA SER A 349 -10.93 -14.42 3.54
C SER A 349 -10.07 -13.76 4.62
N GLU A 350 -8.89 -14.31 4.91
CA GLU A 350 -7.96 -13.82 5.95
C GLU A 350 -6.79 -13.04 5.35
N CYS A 351 -6.45 -13.30 4.09
CA CYS A 351 -5.36 -12.67 3.36
C CYS A 351 -5.71 -12.57 1.88
N TYR A 352 -5.58 -11.39 1.27
CA TYR A 352 -5.87 -11.21 -0.16
C TYR A 352 -4.80 -11.82 -1.08
N ILE A 353 -3.75 -12.42 -0.51
CA ILE A 353 -2.63 -12.97 -1.26
C ILE A 353 -2.92 -14.41 -1.66
N THR A 354 -2.76 -14.69 -2.95
CA THR A 354 -2.87 -16.08 -3.44
C THR A 354 -1.67 -16.92 -2.97
N PRO A 355 -1.88 -18.17 -2.53
CA PRO A 355 -0.80 -19.10 -2.19
C PRO A 355 0.30 -19.20 -3.26
N ARG A 356 -0.09 -19.20 -4.54
CA ARG A 356 0.84 -19.25 -5.68
C ARG A 356 1.77 -18.04 -5.74
N ARG A 357 1.23 -16.83 -5.48
CA ARG A 357 2.05 -15.61 -5.52
C ARG A 357 3.07 -15.60 -4.40
N LEU A 358 2.67 -16.00 -3.20
CA LEU A 358 3.58 -16.07 -2.05
C LEU A 358 4.65 -17.16 -2.23
N HIS A 359 4.28 -18.32 -2.77
CA HIS A 359 5.22 -19.38 -3.13
C HIS A 359 6.30 -18.89 -4.10
N ALA A 360 5.91 -18.18 -5.18
CA ALA A 360 6.86 -17.62 -6.13
C ALA A 360 7.82 -16.61 -5.47
N ILE A 361 7.35 -15.83 -4.49
CA ILE A 361 8.21 -14.92 -3.72
C ILE A 361 9.22 -15.71 -2.87
N TYR A 362 8.80 -16.78 -2.19
CA TYR A 362 9.73 -17.63 -1.45
C TYR A 362 10.80 -18.28 -2.36
N GLU A 363 10.44 -18.68 -3.58
CA GLU A 363 11.41 -19.17 -4.57
C GLU A 363 12.40 -18.07 -5.00
N ILE A 364 11.94 -16.83 -5.21
CA ILE A 364 12.79 -15.66 -5.50
C ILE A 364 13.74 -15.37 -4.34
N LEU A 365 13.27 -15.56 -3.10
CA LEU A 365 14.06 -15.43 -1.87
C LEU A 365 15.00 -16.62 -1.61
N ARG A 366 15.04 -17.61 -2.52
CA ARG A 366 15.91 -18.80 -2.46
C ARG A 366 15.67 -19.67 -1.23
N VAL A 367 14.42 -19.74 -0.76
CA VAL A 367 14.04 -20.70 0.27
C VAL A 367 14.19 -22.12 -0.30
N ARG A 368 14.79 -23.03 0.48
CA ARG A 368 15.03 -24.41 0.06
C ARG A 368 13.72 -25.18 -0.08
N LYS A 369 13.67 -26.09 -1.06
CA LYS A 369 12.60 -27.07 -1.18
C LYS A 369 12.86 -28.24 -0.24
N MET A 370 11.79 -28.82 0.30
CA MET A 370 11.91 -29.96 1.21
C MET A 370 12.36 -31.20 0.47
N SER A 371 11.79 -31.47 -0.71
CA SER A 371 12.16 -32.64 -1.53
C SER A 371 13.67 -32.73 -1.83
N GLU A 372 14.32 -31.58 -1.99
CA GLU A 372 15.76 -31.45 -2.27
C GLU A 372 16.64 -31.52 -1.03
N SER A 373 16.07 -31.38 0.17
CA SER A 373 16.81 -31.23 1.43
C SER A 373 16.70 -32.41 2.39
N VAL A 374 15.78 -33.34 2.13
CA VAL A 374 15.56 -34.52 2.98
C VAL A 374 16.53 -35.63 2.62
N GLU A 375 17.22 -36.15 3.64
CA GLU A 375 18.02 -37.37 3.54
C GLU A 375 17.19 -38.54 4.07
N CYS A 376 17.14 -39.64 3.32
CA CYS A 376 16.43 -40.85 3.69
C CYS A 376 17.43 -41.98 3.92
N ASN A 377 17.45 -42.52 5.15
CA ASN A 377 18.31 -43.62 5.54
C ASN A 377 17.49 -44.74 6.18
N VAL A 378 17.90 -45.99 5.95
CA VAL A 378 17.27 -47.16 6.57
C VAL A 378 17.61 -47.17 8.07
N SER A 379 16.60 -47.24 8.94
CA SER A 379 16.82 -47.26 10.39
C SER A 379 17.21 -48.68 10.82
N GLY A 380 18.51 -48.91 11.04
CA GLY A 380 19.08 -50.17 11.50
C GLY A 380 19.62 -51.09 10.39
N MET A 381 20.49 -52.04 10.77
CA MET A 381 20.84 -53.16 9.89
C MET A 381 19.61 -54.04 9.72
N LEU A 382 19.01 -54.03 8.53
CA LEU A 382 18.00 -55.01 8.18
C LEU A 382 18.71 -56.38 8.09
N SER A 383 18.56 -57.21 9.11
CA SER A 383 18.97 -58.61 9.03
C SER A 383 18.04 -59.32 8.05
N LEU A 384 18.49 -59.46 6.81
CA LEU A 384 17.87 -60.28 5.75
C LEU A 384 17.57 -61.73 6.18
N GLU A 385 18.11 -62.17 7.32
CA GLU A 385 17.88 -63.46 7.96
C GLU A 385 16.40 -63.71 8.33
N HIS A 386 15.59 -62.66 8.50
CA HIS A 386 14.17 -62.75 8.84
C HIS A 386 13.23 -62.46 7.66
N CYS A 387 13.75 -62.33 6.44
CA CYS A 387 12.93 -62.01 5.27
C CYS A 387 12.80 -63.22 4.34
N GLU A 388 11.59 -63.50 3.87
CA GLU A 388 11.35 -64.58 2.91
C GLU A 388 11.67 -64.10 1.48
N LYS A 389 12.59 -64.78 0.79
CA LYS A 389 12.87 -64.48 -0.62
C LYS A 389 11.73 -65.02 -1.50
N VAL A 390 11.18 -64.17 -2.37
CA VAL A 390 10.16 -64.57 -3.35
C VAL A 390 10.68 -64.57 -4.77
N ASP A 391 9.99 -65.32 -5.63
CA ASP A 391 10.15 -65.14 -7.07
C ASP A 391 9.47 -63.84 -7.50
N PRO A 392 10.25 -62.80 -7.89
CA PRO A 392 9.67 -61.54 -8.31
C PRO A 392 8.84 -61.67 -9.59
N ARG A 393 9.05 -62.73 -10.39
CA ARG A 393 8.43 -62.90 -11.72
C ARG A 393 6.96 -63.30 -11.67
N GLU A 394 6.47 -63.80 -10.53
CA GLU A 394 5.09 -64.24 -10.41
C GLU A 394 4.09 -63.08 -10.26
N ARG A 395 4.51 -61.93 -9.70
CA ARG A 395 3.60 -60.82 -9.38
C ARG A 395 4.13 -59.41 -9.67
N LEU A 396 5.42 -59.14 -9.43
CA LEU A 396 5.94 -57.75 -9.43
C LEU A 396 6.77 -57.44 -10.67
N ILE A 397 7.78 -58.26 -10.96
CA ILE A 397 8.79 -58.03 -12.02
C ILE A 397 8.52 -58.96 -13.20
N GLY A 398 7.42 -58.67 -13.90
CA GLY A 398 7.01 -59.36 -15.13
C GLY A 398 7.52 -58.69 -16.41
N ARG A 399 7.28 -59.34 -17.56
CA ARG A 399 7.62 -58.78 -18.88
C ARG A 399 6.95 -57.43 -19.13
N GLY A 400 5.70 -57.25 -18.71
CA GLY A 400 4.98 -55.99 -18.89
C GLY A 400 5.63 -54.81 -18.15
N LEU A 401 6.16 -55.01 -16.94
CA LEU A 401 6.90 -53.95 -16.22
C LEU A 401 8.16 -53.56 -16.99
N ILE A 402 8.94 -54.54 -17.47
CA ILE A 402 10.15 -54.26 -18.24
C ILE A 402 9.83 -53.59 -19.58
N LYS A 403 8.70 -53.94 -20.24
CA LYS A 403 8.19 -53.21 -21.41
C LYS A 403 7.94 -51.74 -21.09
N ILE A 404 7.24 -51.45 -19.99
CA ILE A 404 6.98 -50.07 -19.55
C ILE A 404 8.29 -49.30 -19.38
N ILE A 405 9.24 -49.88 -18.64
CA ILE A 405 10.52 -49.24 -18.34
C ILE A 405 11.31 -48.99 -19.63
N LEU A 406 11.45 -49.99 -20.51
CA LEU A 406 12.18 -49.83 -21.77
C LEU A 406 11.53 -48.80 -22.70
N GLY A 407 10.20 -48.86 -22.87
CA GLY A 407 9.46 -47.91 -23.69
C GLY A 407 9.59 -46.48 -23.18
N PHE A 408 9.50 -46.28 -21.86
CA PHE A 408 9.66 -44.96 -21.25
C PHE A 408 11.09 -44.42 -21.37
N LEU A 409 12.11 -45.25 -21.08
CA LEU A 409 13.51 -44.85 -21.17
C LEU A 409 13.95 -44.54 -22.61
N ALA A 410 13.37 -45.22 -23.60
CA ALA A 410 13.56 -44.92 -25.03
C ALA A 410 12.78 -43.67 -25.49
N GLY A 411 11.73 -43.31 -24.75
CA GLY A 411 10.84 -42.19 -25.06
C GLY A 411 11.51 -40.81 -24.97
N PRO A 412 10.83 -39.76 -25.47
CA PRO A 412 11.40 -38.43 -25.62
C PRO A 412 11.77 -37.74 -24.29
N GLU A 413 11.16 -38.13 -23.17
CA GLU A 413 11.43 -37.53 -21.87
C GLU A 413 12.85 -37.84 -21.35
N VAL A 414 13.35 -39.04 -21.63
CA VAL A 414 14.65 -39.53 -21.17
C VAL A 414 15.64 -39.70 -22.32
N ASN A 415 15.20 -40.27 -23.46
CA ASN A 415 16.00 -40.54 -24.65
C ASN A 415 17.32 -41.27 -24.33
N MET A 416 17.22 -42.34 -23.53
CA MET A 416 18.37 -43.08 -23.02
C MET A 416 18.97 -43.98 -24.12
N PRO A 417 20.30 -43.97 -24.33
CA PRO A 417 20.97 -44.85 -25.28
C PRO A 417 20.72 -46.34 -25.00
N VAL A 418 20.69 -47.16 -26.06
CA VAL A 418 20.35 -48.60 -25.98
C VAL A 418 21.15 -49.35 -24.91
N LYS A 419 22.47 -49.15 -24.87
CA LYS A 419 23.36 -49.85 -23.93
C LYS A 419 23.02 -49.52 -22.47
N GLU A 420 22.90 -48.23 -22.16
CA GLU A 420 22.58 -47.73 -20.81
C GLU A 420 21.18 -48.17 -20.39
N ARG A 421 20.20 -48.04 -21.30
CA ARG A 421 18.82 -48.49 -21.07
C ARG A 421 18.73 -49.98 -20.77
N HIS A 422 19.47 -50.83 -21.48
CA HIS A 422 19.51 -52.27 -21.21
C HIS A 422 20.22 -52.60 -19.90
N GLU A 423 21.24 -51.83 -19.50
CA GLU A 423 21.87 -51.95 -18.18
C GLU A 423 20.89 -51.60 -17.06
N VAL A 424 20.15 -50.50 -17.21
CA VAL A 424 19.10 -50.05 -16.28
C VAL A 424 17.98 -51.09 -16.18
N ALA A 425 17.44 -51.57 -17.30
CA ALA A 425 16.41 -52.61 -17.30
C ALA A 425 16.91 -53.95 -16.71
N ARG A 426 18.19 -54.30 -16.96
CA ARG A 426 18.80 -55.50 -16.38
C ARG A 426 18.89 -55.39 -14.85
N SER A 427 19.14 -54.20 -14.31
CA SER A 427 19.18 -53.99 -12.85
C SER A 427 17.87 -54.39 -12.16
N ILE A 428 16.72 -54.16 -12.83
CA ILE A 428 15.40 -54.59 -12.37
C ILE A 428 15.20 -56.09 -12.52
N VAL A 429 15.56 -56.66 -13.67
CA VAL A 429 15.39 -58.10 -13.94
C VAL A 429 16.14 -58.98 -12.94
N VAL A 430 17.27 -58.49 -12.40
CA VAL A 430 18.10 -59.22 -11.42
C VAL A 430 17.77 -58.88 -9.96
N LEU A 431 16.76 -58.04 -9.70
CA LEU A 431 16.34 -57.74 -8.33
C LEU A 431 15.88 -59.01 -7.62
N SER A 432 16.38 -59.19 -6.40
CA SER A 432 15.85 -60.17 -5.46
C SER A 432 14.85 -59.46 -4.56
N VAL A 433 13.60 -59.90 -4.61
CA VAL A 433 12.52 -59.38 -3.77
C VAL A 433 12.45 -60.21 -2.50
N TYR A 434 12.39 -59.52 -1.36
CA TYR A 434 12.23 -60.13 -0.05
C TYR A 434 10.98 -59.60 0.62
N LYS A 435 10.16 -60.50 1.12
CA LYS A 435 9.00 -60.22 1.95
C LYS A 435 9.46 -60.02 3.38
N SER A 436 8.92 -59.00 4.03
CA SER A 436 9.15 -58.74 5.44
C SER A 436 7.82 -58.73 6.19
N ASP A 437 7.69 -59.63 7.17
CA ASP A 437 6.57 -59.68 8.11
C ASP A 437 6.63 -58.51 9.11
N ASN A 438 7.78 -57.83 9.20
CA ASN A 438 7.99 -56.63 10.01
C ASN A 438 7.94 -55.36 9.14
N PRO A 439 7.36 -54.27 9.65
CA PRO A 439 7.26 -53.03 8.89
C PRO A 439 8.64 -52.40 8.66
N ILE A 440 8.93 -51.99 7.43
CA ILE A 440 10.24 -51.45 7.04
C ILE A 440 10.38 -50.04 7.62
N LYS A 441 11.24 -49.90 8.65
CA LYS A 441 11.48 -48.61 9.30
C LYS A 441 12.52 -47.80 8.55
N VAL A 442 12.13 -46.61 8.12
CA VAL A 442 12.96 -45.66 7.41
C VAL A 442 13.05 -44.37 8.22
N CYS A 443 14.26 -43.84 8.39
CA CYS A 443 14.51 -42.58 9.06
C CYS A 443 14.68 -41.46 8.03
N TYR A 444 13.75 -40.51 8.04
CA TYR A 444 13.83 -39.28 7.28
C TYR A 444 14.51 -38.22 8.13
N GLN A 445 15.63 -37.69 7.64
CA GLN A 445 16.44 -36.68 8.30
C GLN A 445 16.40 -35.37 7.52
N LEU A 446 16.10 -34.29 8.22
CA LEU A 446 16.17 -32.93 7.70
C LEU A 446 17.14 -32.11 8.55
N LYS A 447 18.02 -31.34 7.92
CA LYS A 447 19.00 -30.48 8.59
C LYS A 447 18.67 -28.99 8.32
N PRO A 448 17.77 -28.38 9.12
CA PRO A 448 17.49 -26.95 9.06
C PRO A 448 18.73 -26.08 9.22
N SER A 449 19.57 -26.37 10.22
CA SER A 449 20.82 -25.64 10.50
C SER A 449 21.92 -26.60 10.93
N ALA A 450 23.16 -26.10 11.05
CA ALA A 450 24.29 -26.90 11.50
C ALA A 450 24.11 -27.49 12.92
N SER A 451 23.24 -26.87 13.73
CA SER A 451 22.96 -27.28 15.11
C SER A 451 21.64 -28.03 15.28
N THR A 452 20.81 -28.11 14.24
CA THR A 452 19.45 -28.65 14.36
C THR A 452 19.23 -29.71 13.30
N THR A 453 18.87 -30.90 13.77
CA THR A 453 18.50 -32.04 12.93
C THR A 453 17.12 -32.52 13.39
N VAL A 454 16.20 -32.67 12.44
CA VAL A 454 14.89 -33.26 12.67
C VAL A 454 14.87 -34.63 12.03
N GLU A 455 14.67 -35.65 12.85
CA GLU A 455 14.55 -37.04 12.43
C GLU A 455 13.13 -37.52 12.72
N VAL A 456 12.55 -38.17 11.71
CA VAL A 456 11.24 -38.81 11.79
C VAL A 456 11.36 -40.22 11.26
N GLU A 457 10.97 -41.18 12.09
CA GLU A 457 10.85 -42.57 11.66
C GLU A 457 9.46 -42.81 11.05
N LYS A 458 9.43 -43.45 9.89
CA LYS A 458 8.20 -43.87 9.22
C LYS A 458 8.31 -45.32 8.76
N LEU A 459 7.18 -45.99 8.72
CA LEU A 459 7.04 -47.30 8.11
C LEU A 459 6.83 -47.12 6.59
N GLU A 460 7.70 -47.72 5.79
CA GLU A 460 7.54 -47.80 4.35
C GLU A 460 7.09 -49.21 3.94
N LEU A 461 6.32 -49.30 2.86
CA LEU A 461 5.81 -50.58 2.35
C LEU A 461 6.77 -51.23 1.35
N VAL A 462 7.56 -50.41 0.65
CA VAL A 462 8.53 -50.85 -0.34
C VAL A 462 9.80 -50.04 -0.20
N LEU A 463 10.94 -50.70 -0.24
CA LEU A 463 12.26 -50.06 -0.17
C LEU A 463 13.24 -50.76 -1.09
N TRP A 464 13.87 -50.00 -1.98
CA TRP A 464 15.00 -50.49 -2.75
C TRP A 464 16.30 -50.13 -2.01
N VAL A 465 16.95 -51.14 -1.45
CA VAL A 465 18.17 -50.94 -0.67
C VAL A 465 19.29 -50.38 -1.55
N LYS A 466 19.76 -49.18 -1.20
CA LYS A 466 20.75 -48.41 -1.95
C LYS A 466 22.01 -49.24 -2.26
N ASN A 467 22.46 -49.16 -3.51
CA ASN A 467 23.63 -49.91 -4.02
C ASN A 467 23.54 -51.44 -3.89
N SER A 468 22.33 -51.99 -3.79
CA SER A 468 22.11 -53.44 -3.74
C SER A 468 20.99 -53.86 -4.70
N PRO A 469 20.98 -55.13 -5.14
CA PRO A 469 19.89 -55.68 -5.95
C PRO A 469 18.72 -56.18 -5.07
N HIS A 470 18.53 -55.62 -3.88
CA HIS A 470 17.52 -56.09 -2.91
C HIS A 470 16.36 -55.09 -2.83
N LEU A 471 15.16 -55.60 -3.16
CA LEU A 471 13.90 -54.89 -2.97
C LEU A 471 13.16 -55.53 -1.81
N LEU A 472 12.85 -54.73 -0.80
CA LEU A 472 12.11 -55.16 0.37
C LEU A 472 10.66 -54.72 0.24
N VAL A 473 9.76 -55.62 0.59
CA VAL A 473 8.32 -55.45 0.39
C VAL A 473 7.60 -55.95 1.63
N ASP A 474 6.63 -55.18 2.11
CA ASP A 474 5.71 -55.60 3.18
C ASP A 474 4.89 -56.83 2.76
N GLU A 475 4.77 -57.81 3.66
CA GLU A 475 4.09 -59.09 3.37
C GLU A 475 2.62 -58.90 2.96
N LEU A 476 1.87 -58.06 3.67
CA LEU A 476 0.45 -57.80 3.38
C LEU A 476 0.29 -57.08 2.05
N GLY A 477 1.17 -56.11 1.77
CA GLY A 477 1.27 -55.45 0.48
C GLY A 477 1.60 -56.40 -0.67
N TYR A 478 2.50 -57.37 -0.45
CA TYR A 478 2.85 -58.36 -1.47
C TYR A 478 1.69 -59.34 -1.79
N GLU A 479 0.94 -59.76 -0.77
CA GLU A 479 -0.16 -60.73 -0.93
C GLU A 479 -1.47 -60.09 -1.39
N PHE A 480 -1.77 -58.87 -0.93
CA PHE A 480 -3.07 -58.21 -1.13
C PHE A 480 -2.99 -56.80 -1.73
N GLY A 481 -1.79 -56.26 -1.97
CA GLY A 481 -1.60 -54.85 -2.35
C GLY A 481 -2.05 -54.46 -3.75
N LYS A 482 -2.75 -55.33 -4.49
CA LYS A 482 -3.38 -54.97 -5.77
C LYS A 482 -4.43 -53.87 -5.60
N ASP A 483 -5.19 -53.94 -4.51
CA ASP A 483 -6.25 -52.98 -4.18
C ASP A 483 -5.77 -51.91 -3.18
N ASP A 484 -4.48 -51.91 -2.82
CA ASP A 484 -3.87 -50.94 -1.93
C ASP A 484 -3.09 -49.89 -2.73
N LEU A 485 -3.70 -48.72 -2.91
CA LEU A 485 -3.08 -47.61 -3.62
C LEU A 485 -1.78 -47.13 -2.97
N GLU A 486 -1.64 -47.22 -1.64
CA GLU A 486 -0.43 -46.79 -0.93
C GLU A 486 0.73 -47.73 -1.26
N PHE A 487 0.47 -49.04 -1.31
CA PHE A 487 1.44 -50.03 -1.74
C PHE A 487 1.86 -49.84 -3.21
N VAL A 488 0.89 -49.71 -4.12
CA VAL A 488 1.14 -49.55 -5.56
C VAL A 488 1.95 -48.28 -5.84
N ALA A 489 1.59 -47.16 -5.19
CA ALA A 489 2.33 -45.91 -5.29
C ALA A 489 3.76 -46.06 -4.75
N SER A 490 3.93 -46.66 -3.57
CA SER A 490 5.24 -46.89 -2.95
C SER A 490 6.15 -47.76 -3.84
N PHE A 491 5.61 -48.84 -4.40
CA PHE A 491 6.34 -49.72 -5.34
C PHE A 491 6.81 -48.96 -6.58
N ALA A 492 5.90 -48.21 -7.21
CA ALA A 492 6.20 -47.46 -8.42
C ALA A 492 7.18 -46.32 -8.19
N ASP A 493 7.02 -45.55 -7.12
CA ASP A 493 7.89 -44.45 -6.74
C ASP A 493 9.31 -44.95 -6.45
N GLU A 494 9.44 -46.07 -5.75
CA GLU A 494 10.74 -46.62 -5.38
C GLU A 494 11.51 -47.14 -6.61
N LEU A 495 10.82 -47.79 -7.55
CA LEU A 495 11.43 -48.19 -8.81
C LEU A 495 11.78 -46.99 -9.68
N ALA A 496 10.87 -46.03 -9.85
CA ALA A 496 11.12 -44.86 -10.68
C ALA A 496 12.28 -44.01 -10.15
N ARG A 497 12.34 -43.79 -8.83
CA ARG A 497 13.47 -43.12 -8.16
C ARG A 497 14.75 -43.92 -8.33
N GLY A 498 14.74 -45.23 -8.09
CA GLY A 498 15.92 -46.08 -8.27
C GLY A 498 16.50 -46.06 -9.69
N LEU A 499 15.64 -45.96 -10.71
CA LEU A 499 16.05 -45.97 -12.12
C LEU A 499 16.47 -44.60 -12.65
N LEU A 500 15.84 -43.52 -12.18
CA LEU A 500 16.01 -42.17 -12.75
C LEU A 500 16.58 -41.15 -11.79
N ALA A 501 17.07 -41.55 -10.61
CA ALA A 501 17.63 -40.69 -9.55
C ALA A 501 18.63 -39.63 -10.06
N GLN A 502 19.33 -39.90 -11.16
CA GLN A 502 20.38 -39.02 -11.70
C GLN A 502 19.94 -38.19 -12.92
N VAL A 503 18.80 -38.49 -13.55
CA VAL A 503 18.51 -38.02 -14.92
C VAL A 503 17.50 -36.86 -14.95
N ARG A 504 16.40 -36.91 -14.19
CA ARG A 504 15.38 -35.83 -14.03
C ARG A 504 14.28 -36.23 -13.03
N PRO A 505 13.95 -35.39 -12.00
CA PRO A 505 12.85 -35.66 -11.07
C PRO A 505 11.48 -35.80 -11.75
N THR A 506 11.18 -34.95 -12.74
CA THR A 506 9.89 -34.96 -13.46
C THR A 506 9.66 -36.24 -14.27
N ALA A 507 10.74 -36.83 -14.79
CA ALA A 507 10.68 -38.09 -15.54
C ALA A 507 10.44 -39.27 -14.61
N ALA A 508 10.97 -39.23 -13.38
CA ALA A 508 10.68 -40.24 -12.36
C ALA A 508 9.18 -40.23 -11.97
N ASP A 509 8.59 -39.05 -11.79
CA ASP A 509 7.16 -38.93 -11.48
C ASP A 509 6.27 -39.46 -12.61
N ALA A 510 6.64 -39.20 -13.86
CA ALA A 510 5.92 -39.70 -15.03
C ALA A 510 6.04 -41.23 -15.15
N LEU A 511 7.25 -41.77 -14.99
CA LEU A 511 7.48 -43.21 -14.98
C LEU A 511 6.70 -43.91 -13.85
N SER A 512 6.70 -43.34 -12.64
CA SER A 512 5.95 -43.89 -11.51
C SER A 512 4.47 -44.04 -11.86
N LYS A 513 3.83 -43.00 -12.42
CA LYS A 513 2.41 -43.06 -12.82
C LYS A 513 2.12 -44.16 -13.84
N ILE A 514 3.01 -44.36 -14.81
CA ILE A 514 2.85 -45.41 -15.82
C ILE A 514 3.03 -46.80 -15.20
N ILE A 515 3.99 -46.96 -14.27
CA ILE A 515 4.16 -48.19 -13.50
C ILE A 515 2.91 -48.47 -12.64
N GLN A 516 2.35 -47.48 -11.96
CA GLN A 516 1.10 -47.63 -11.19
C GLN A 516 -0.05 -48.10 -12.07
N MET A 517 -0.26 -47.47 -13.23
CA MET A 517 -1.27 -47.89 -14.20
C MET A 517 -1.03 -49.33 -14.68
N GLY A 518 0.21 -49.68 -15.02
CA GLY A 518 0.59 -51.04 -15.41
C GLY A 518 0.30 -52.06 -14.31
N TYR A 519 0.60 -51.71 -13.05
CA TYR A 519 0.39 -52.56 -11.88
C TYR A 519 -1.09 -52.90 -11.69
N MET A 520 -1.98 -51.91 -11.84
CA MET A 520 -3.44 -52.11 -11.73
C MET A 520 -3.98 -53.17 -12.70
N PHE A 521 -3.30 -53.36 -13.84
CA PHE A 521 -3.61 -54.38 -14.86
C PHE A 521 -2.67 -55.59 -14.80
N ASN A 522 -2.04 -55.84 -13.64
CA ASN A 522 -1.10 -56.95 -13.40
C ASN A 522 0.05 -57.02 -14.43
N PHE A 523 0.46 -55.88 -14.98
CA PHE A 523 1.43 -55.81 -16.06
C PHE A 523 1.12 -56.74 -17.24
N ASN A 524 -0.17 -56.94 -17.54
CA ASN A 524 -0.60 -57.76 -18.67
C ASN A 524 -0.03 -57.20 -19.99
N GLU A 525 0.64 -58.03 -20.79
CA GLU A 525 1.36 -57.54 -21.98
C GLU A 525 0.46 -56.83 -23.00
N ASN A 526 -0.81 -57.23 -23.16
CA ASN A 526 -1.73 -56.58 -24.10
C ASN A 526 -2.20 -55.22 -23.58
N GLU A 527 -2.50 -55.14 -22.28
CA GLU A 527 -2.89 -53.88 -21.64
C GLU A 527 -1.71 -52.89 -21.60
N VAL A 528 -0.49 -53.40 -21.35
CA VAL A 528 0.74 -52.60 -21.41
C VAL A 528 1.01 -52.09 -22.82
N GLU A 529 0.78 -52.89 -23.86
CA GLU A 529 0.93 -52.44 -25.25
C GLU A 529 -0.01 -51.26 -25.56
N PHE A 530 -1.27 -51.37 -25.13
CA PHE A 530 -2.23 -50.28 -25.26
C PHE A 530 -1.85 -49.05 -24.42
N LEU A 531 -1.35 -49.26 -23.20
CA LEU A 531 -0.87 -48.19 -22.31
C LEU A 531 0.30 -47.42 -22.95
N LEU A 532 1.30 -48.12 -23.47
CA LEU A 532 2.44 -47.51 -24.16
C LEU A 532 1.98 -46.69 -25.38
N MET A 533 1.11 -47.25 -26.22
CA MET A 533 0.53 -46.53 -27.34
C MET A 533 -0.20 -45.25 -26.89
N LYS A 534 -0.99 -45.33 -25.81
CA LYS A 534 -1.73 -44.18 -25.27
C LYS A 534 -0.79 -43.08 -24.74
N GLU A 535 0.32 -43.46 -24.11
CA GLU A 535 1.35 -42.55 -23.61
C GLU A 535 2.35 -42.13 -24.70
N ASN A 536 2.13 -42.50 -25.98
CA ASN A 536 3.03 -42.26 -27.12
C ASN A 536 4.44 -42.82 -26.92
N LEU A 537 4.53 -43.99 -26.30
CA LEU A 537 5.77 -44.75 -26.09
C LEU A 537 5.78 -45.98 -26.99
N GLU A 538 6.97 -46.36 -27.46
CA GLU A 538 7.17 -47.51 -28.34
C GLU A 538 8.41 -48.29 -27.90
N LEU A 539 8.35 -49.62 -27.99
CA LEU A 539 9.55 -50.44 -27.82
C LEU A 539 10.35 -50.50 -29.11
N LEU A 540 11.65 -50.23 -29.03
CA LEU A 540 12.55 -50.40 -30.15
C LEU A 540 12.86 -51.89 -30.39
N VAL A 541 13.27 -52.23 -31.61
CA VAL A 541 13.54 -53.61 -32.02
C VAL A 541 14.62 -54.27 -31.14
N GLU A 542 15.62 -53.48 -30.72
CA GLU A 542 16.67 -53.92 -29.80
C GLU A 542 16.14 -54.24 -28.40
N ASP A 543 15.12 -53.50 -27.94
CA ASP A 543 14.50 -53.69 -26.63
C ASP A 543 13.62 -54.94 -26.59
N VAL A 544 12.92 -55.22 -27.70
CA VAL A 544 12.16 -56.47 -27.86
C VAL A 544 13.11 -57.67 -27.76
N LYS A 545 14.26 -57.64 -28.47
CA LYS A 545 15.27 -58.71 -28.41
C LYS A 545 15.84 -58.89 -27.00
N PHE A 546 16.14 -57.79 -26.31
CA PHE A 546 16.58 -57.83 -24.91
C PHE A 546 15.53 -58.47 -24.02
N LEU A 547 14.27 -58.02 -24.11
CA LEU A 547 13.14 -58.54 -23.33
C LEU A 547 12.88 -60.02 -23.60
N ASP A 548 13.00 -60.47 -24.85
CA ASP A 548 12.94 -61.89 -25.20
C ASP A 548 14.06 -62.63 -24.47
N SER A 549 15.32 -62.21 -24.63
CA SER A 549 16.46 -62.87 -24.01
C SER A 549 16.41 -62.96 -22.47
N ALA A 550 15.88 -61.93 -21.79
CA ALA A 550 15.81 -61.85 -20.33
C ALA A 550 14.77 -62.82 -19.70
N PHE A 551 13.80 -63.29 -20.50
CA PHE A 551 12.68 -64.11 -20.04
C PHE A 551 12.55 -65.44 -20.83
N LEU A 552 13.60 -65.89 -21.52
CA LEU A 552 13.65 -67.20 -22.19
C LEU A 552 13.70 -68.35 -21.16
N SER A 553 12.54 -68.71 -20.61
CA SER A 553 12.25 -70.02 -19.99
C SER A 553 10.75 -70.17 -19.63
N SER A 554 9.83 -69.97 -20.58
CA SER A 554 8.39 -70.23 -20.35
C SER A 554 7.60 -70.72 -21.58
N ARG A 555 8.26 -71.08 -22.69
CA ARG A 555 7.58 -71.49 -23.94
C ARG A 555 7.70 -72.96 -24.33
N GLU A 556 8.42 -73.81 -23.60
CA GLU A 556 8.64 -75.21 -24.03
C GLU A 556 7.78 -76.28 -23.34
N THR A 557 6.87 -75.95 -22.41
CA THR A 557 6.11 -76.97 -21.64
C THR A 557 4.61 -77.06 -21.92
N THR A 558 4.10 -76.48 -23.01
CA THR A 558 2.65 -76.54 -23.34
C THR A 558 2.34 -76.82 -24.80
N VAL A 559 3.12 -77.71 -25.44
CA VAL A 559 2.75 -78.30 -26.74
C VAL A 559 2.72 -79.81 -26.66
N THR A 560 1.96 -80.35 -25.71
CA THR A 560 1.41 -81.72 -25.81
C THR A 560 0.27 -81.90 -24.81
N ALA A 561 -0.88 -82.37 -25.29
CA ALA A 561 -2.18 -82.54 -24.61
C ALA A 561 -3.03 -81.25 -24.62
N VAL A 562 -4.22 -81.16 -25.22
CA VAL A 562 -5.27 -82.16 -25.48
C VAL A 562 -6.12 -81.72 -26.69
N TYR A 563 -6.22 -82.58 -27.70
CA TYR A 563 -7.37 -82.61 -28.62
C TYR A 563 -8.60 -83.09 -27.85
N ARG A 564 -9.66 -82.28 -27.72
CA ARG A 564 -11.07 -82.74 -27.79
C ARG A 564 -12.10 -81.59 -27.83
N LYS A 565 -12.68 -81.43 -29.03
CA LYS A 565 -14.07 -81.14 -29.44
C LYS A 565 -15.07 -80.50 -28.46
N SER A 566 -15.74 -79.45 -28.97
CA SER A 566 -17.21 -79.22 -29.06
C SER A 566 -17.50 -77.71 -28.90
N ALA A 567 -18.39 -76.99 -29.60
CA ALA A 567 -19.23 -77.16 -30.78
C ALA A 567 -19.82 -75.76 -31.12
N HIS A 568 -20.33 -75.61 -32.34
CA HIS A 568 -20.99 -74.43 -32.93
C HIS A 568 -22.01 -73.66 -32.07
N LYS A 569 -22.00 -72.32 -32.21
CA LYS A 569 -23.11 -71.37 -32.52
C LYS A 569 -22.63 -69.94 -32.19
N LYS A 570 -23.00 -68.85 -32.85
CA LYS A 570 -23.74 -68.51 -34.07
C LYS A 570 -23.36 -67.04 -34.33
N LEU A 571 -23.12 -66.69 -35.58
CA LEU A 571 -22.94 -65.32 -36.06
C LEU A 571 -24.28 -64.58 -35.96
N GLU A 572 -24.33 -63.40 -35.36
CA GLU A 572 -25.39 -62.41 -35.62
C GLU A 572 -24.79 -61.01 -35.56
N GLN A 573 -24.72 -60.39 -36.76
CA GLN A 573 -24.50 -58.97 -37.00
C GLN A 573 -25.73 -58.20 -36.53
N LEU A 574 -25.53 -57.01 -35.96
CA LEU A 574 -26.48 -55.88 -36.01
C LEU A 574 -25.76 -54.61 -35.53
N GLY A 575 -25.31 -53.78 -36.48
CA GLY A 575 -25.50 -52.32 -36.34
C GLY A 575 -26.83 -51.94 -37.01
N PRO A 576 -27.22 -50.65 -37.12
CA PRO A 576 -26.45 -49.42 -36.83
C PRO A 576 -27.26 -48.36 -36.03
N SER A 577 -26.63 -47.24 -35.66
CA SER A 577 -27.23 -45.88 -35.70
C SER A 577 -26.21 -44.79 -35.33
N THR A 578 -25.70 -44.10 -36.35
CA THR A 578 -25.20 -42.70 -36.34
C THR A 578 -26.37 -41.70 -36.10
N PRO A 579 -26.17 -40.37 -35.82
CA PRO A 579 -25.11 -39.49 -36.37
C PRO A 579 -24.56 -38.34 -35.48
N MET A 580 -23.36 -37.87 -35.85
CA MET A 580 -22.84 -36.52 -35.56
C MET A 580 -23.07 -35.60 -36.77
N PRO A 581 -23.40 -34.30 -36.60
CA PRO A 581 -23.70 -33.40 -37.71
C PRO A 581 -22.45 -32.75 -38.32
N ALA A 582 -22.53 -32.53 -39.64
CA ALA A 582 -21.50 -31.95 -40.50
C ALA A 582 -21.40 -30.43 -40.38
N CYS A 583 -20.17 -29.92 -40.36
CA CYS A 583 -19.83 -28.51 -40.53
C CYS A 583 -19.77 -28.18 -42.03
N LYS A 584 -20.67 -27.30 -42.52
CA LYS A 584 -20.60 -26.72 -43.87
C LYS A 584 -19.98 -25.32 -43.80
N LYS A 585 -18.86 -25.15 -44.51
CA LYS A 585 -18.35 -23.86 -45.01
C LYS A 585 -19.02 -23.54 -46.36
N GLN A 586 -19.42 -22.28 -46.55
CA GLN A 586 -19.36 -21.50 -47.81
C GLN A 586 -19.82 -20.06 -47.47
N ARG A 587 -19.00 -19.00 -47.58
CA ARG A 587 -18.75 -18.17 -48.79
C ARG A 587 -20.06 -18.03 -49.61
N ARG A 588 -20.79 -16.92 -49.54
CA ARG A 588 -20.48 -15.53 -49.92
C ARG A 588 -21.40 -14.57 -49.20
#